data_AF-A0A4S2VLG1-F1
#
_entry.id   AF-A0A4S2VLG1-F1
#
_cell.length_a   1.000
_cell.length_b   1.000
_cell.length_c   1.000
_cell.angle_alpha   90.00
_cell.angle_beta   90.00
_cell.angle_gamma   90.00
#
_symmetry.space_group_name_H-M   'P 1'
#
loop_
_entity.id
_entity.type
_entity.pdbx_description
1 polymer ?
#
loop_
_entity_poly.entity_id
_entity_poly.type
_entity_poly.pdbx_seq_one_letter_code
_entity_poly.pdbx_strand_id
1 'polypeptide(L)'
;MSMRLNQVTSGPGGGQADLVVHQNDLGEVGHEAFLLHGQLQKQADIAGAGADGSGSGSTLRAAASLKTAGFSLGGELETTVSVWTSQVKTVLQACAHISNHLDYSKKAHAADDEAIAASLRNRDGSAVSVSRIDEYLK
;
A
#
# COMPACT_ATOMS: atom_id res chain seq x y z
N MET A 1 12.18 13.63 8.55
CA MET A 1 12.54 12.77 7.41
C MET A 1 12.20 13.52 6.14
N SER A 2 13.18 13.77 5.27
CA SER A 2 12.99 14.46 3.99
C SER A 2 12.94 13.40 2.88
N MET A 3 11.85 13.35 2.11
CA MET A 3 11.77 12.54 0.89
C MET A 3 12.77 13.10 -0.12
N ARG A 4 13.78 12.30 -0.49
CA ARG A 4 14.67 12.62 -1.61
C ARG A 4 14.08 12.05 -2.89
N LEU A 5 13.56 12.93 -3.74
CA LEU A 5 13.16 12.61 -5.11
C LEU A 5 14.42 12.56 -6.00
N ASN A 6 14.64 11.46 -6.71
CA ASN A 6 15.73 11.33 -7.67
C ASN A 6 15.40 12.21 -8.90
N GLN A 7 15.97 13.42 -8.98
CA GLN A 7 15.83 14.28 -10.14
C GLN A 7 16.80 13.84 -11.23
N VAL A 8 16.27 13.30 -12.32
CA VAL A 8 16.99 13.16 -13.59
C VAL A 8 17.24 14.56 -14.15
N THR A 9 18.50 14.82 -14.50
CA THR A 9 18.96 16.07 -15.12
C THR A 9 18.10 16.42 -16.35
N SER A 10 17.56 17.63 -16.34
CA SER A 10 16.69 18.16 -17.41
C SER A 10 17.51 18.46 -18.66
N GLY A 11 17.49 17.53 -19.62
CA GLY A 11 17.93 17.75 -20.99
C GLY A 11 16.89 18.53 -21.81
N PRO A 12 17.28 19.16 -22.94
CA PRO A 12 16.43 20.07 -23.69
C PRO A 12 15.43 19.27 -24.53
N GLY A 13 14.13 19.41 -24.23
CA GLY A 13 13.05 18.78 -24.98
C GLY A 13 11.98 18.24 -24.06
N GLY A 14 11.16 19.13 -23.52
CA GLY A 14 9.97 18.78 -22.74
C GLY A 14 8.94 18.05 -23.60
N GLY A 15 9.00 16.72 -23.58
CA GLY A 15 7.79 15.92 -23.66
C GLY A 15 7.28 15.78 -22.23
N GLN A 16 6.30 16.59 -21.84
CA GLN A 16 5.40 16.18 -20.77
C GLN A 16 4.77 14.87 -21.26
N ALA A 17 5.28 13.73 -20.81
CA ALA A 17 4.44 12.55 -20.78
C ALA A 17 3.25 12.96 -19.91
N ASP A 18 2.10 13.15 -20.55
CA ASP A 18 0.86 13.43 -19.86
C ASP A 18 0.58 12.19 -18.99
N LEU A 19 0.88 12.31 -17.69
CA LEU A 19 0.63 11.24 -16.73
C LEU A 19 -0.88 11.25 -16.46
N VAL A 20 -1.64 10.70 -17.42
CA VAL A 20 -3.06 10.47 -17.25
C VAL A 20 -3.25 9.28 -16.32
N VAL A 21 -3.99 9.50 -15.24
CA VAL A 21 -4.27 8.51 -14.22
C VAL A 21 -5.77 8.27 -14.19
N HIS A 22 -6.21 7.04 -14.35
CA HIS A 22 -7.63 6.69 -14.27
C HIS A 22 -8.01 6.15 -12.91
N GLN A 23 -9.23 6.48 -12.46
CA GLN A 23 -9.75 6.08 -11.16
C GLN A 23 -9.83 4.56 -10.96
N ASN A 24 -10.05 3.82 -12.05
CA ASN A 24 -10.06 2.36 -12.05
C ASN A 24 -8.67 1.79 -11.76
N ASP A 25 -7.64 2.31 -12.43
CA ASP A 25 -6.25 1.88 -12.24
C ASP A 25 -5.80 2.08 -10.79
N LEU A 26 -6.20 3.20 -10.15
CA LEU A 26 -5.94 3.43 -8.73
C LEU A 26 -6.70 2.46 -7.82
N GLY A 27 -7.93 2.10 -8.21
CA GLY A 27 -8.70 1.08 -7.51
C GLY A 27 -8.01 -0.29 -7.57
N GLU A 28 -7.47 -0.67 -8.72
CA GLU A 28 -6.72 -1.91 -8.90
C GLU A 28 -5.44 -1.93 -8.06
N VAL A 29 -4.65 -0.85 -8.07
CA VAL A 29 -3.44 -0.74 -7.23
C VAL A 29 -3.79 -0.85 -5.73
N GLY A 30 -4.87 -0.20 -5.29
CA GLY A 30 -5.35 -0.30 -3.91
C GLY A 30 -5.77 -1.72 -3.53
N HIS A 31 -6.38 -2.46 -4.46
CA HIS A 31 -6.77 -3.85 -4.28
C HIS A 31 -5.55 -4.79 -4.20
N GLU A 32 -4.58 -4.64 -5.11
CA GLU A 32 -3.35 -5.43 -5.09
C GLU A 32 -2.55 -5.21 -3.81
N ALA A 33 -2.48 -3.97 -3.31
CA ALA A 33 -1.86 -3.67 -2.02
C ALA A 33 -2.57 -4.39 -0.86
N PHE A 34 -3.90 -4.51 -0.89
CA PHE A 34 -4.68 -5.26 0.09
C PHE A 34 -4.40 -6.77 0.04
N LEU A 35 -4.37 -7.35 -1.17
CA LEU A 35 -4.05 -8.76 -1.36
C LEU A 35 -2.63 -9.07 -0.88
N LEU A 36 -1.66 -8.23 -1.26
CA LEU A 36 -0.27 -8.38 -0.84
C LEU A 36 -0.14 -8.29 0.68
N HIS A 37 -0.83 -7.35 1.33
CA HIS A 37 -0.87 -7.26 2.80
C HIS A 37 -1.34 -8.59 3.42
N GLY A 38 -2.46 -9.14 2.96
CA GLY A 38 -3.00 -10.40 3.49
C GLY A 38 -2.10 -11.61 3.24
N GLN A 39 -1.47 -11.68 2.08
CA GLN A 39 -0.51 -12.75 1.76
C GLN A 39 0.75 -12.66 2.62
N LEU A 40 1.33 -11.46 2.74
CA LEU A 40 2.54 -11.21 3.52
C LEU A 40 2.29 -11.50 5.01
N GLN A 41 1.14 -11.09 5.55
CA GLN A 41 0.78 -11.36 6.94
C GLN A 41 0.78 -12.87 7.25
N LYS A 42 0.30 -13.70 6.32
CA LYS A 42 0.23 -15.16 6.50
C LYS A 42 1.58 -15.84 6.30
N GLN A 43 2.37 -15.38 5.33
CA GLN A 43 3.56 -16.10 4.89
C GLN A 43 4.84 -15.64 5.59
N ALA A 44 4.90 -14.40 6.07
CA ALA A 44 6.12 -13.81 6.63
C ALA A 44 6.15 -13.80 8.16
N ASP A 45 5.12 -14.32 8.84
CA ASP A 45 5.11 -14.48 10.29
C ASP A 45 5.98 -15.68 10.72
N ILE A 46 7.30 -15.49 10.67
CA ILE A 46 8.28 -16.50 11.10
C ILE A 46 8.54 -16.46 12.61
N ALA A 47 8.07 -15.41 13.29
CA ALA A 47 8.22 -15.23 14.74
C ALA A 47 7.06 -15.86 15.51
N GLY A 48 5.84 -15.78 14.95
CA GLY A 48 4.61 -16.32 15.50
C GLY A 48 4.45 -17.84 15.37
N ALA A 49 3.19 -18.29 15.52
CA ALA A 49 2.75 -19.66 15.78
C ALA A 49 3.69 -20.72 15.19
N GLY A 50 4.61 -21.20 16.03
CA GLY A 50 5.46 -22.32 15.67
C GLY A 50 4.64 -23.54 15.27
N ALA A 51 5.23 -24.45 14.50
CA ALA A 51 4.57 -25.68 14.03
C ALA A 51 3.94 -26.55 15.15
N ASP A 52 4.27 -26.31 16.41
CA ASP A 52 3.77 -26.98 17.61
C ASP A 52 2.72 -26.17 18.40
N GLY A 53 2.33 -24.98 17.93
CA GLY A 53 1.38 -24.11 18.62
C GLY A 53 1.92 -23.40 19.86
N SER A 54 3.22 -23.51 20.17
CA SER A 54 3.85 -22.90 21.36
C SER A 54 3.98 -21.38 21.31
N GLY A 55 3.63 -20.75 20.18
CA GLY A 55 3.80 -19.31 19.97
C GLY A 55 5.23 -18.86 19.67
N SER A 56 6.20 -19.78 19.57
CA SER A 56 7.57 -19.49 19.10
C SER A 56 7.83 -20.15 17.75
N GLY A 57 8.11 -19.36 16.72
CA GLY A 57 8.48 -19.84 15.39
C GLY A 57 9.71 -20.76 15.40
N SER A 58 9.83 -21.61 14.37
CA SER A 58 10.91 -22.61 14.24
C SER A 58 12.31 -22.00 14.35
N THR A 59 12.52 -20.82 13.75
CA THR A 59 13.79 -20.09 13.81
C THR A 59 14.13 -19.64 15.22
N LEU A 60 13.15 -19.15 16.00
CA LEU A 60 13.39 -18.71 17.37
C LEU A 60 13.69 -19.89 18.30
N ARG A 61 13.06 -21.05 18.07
CA ARG A 61 13.40 -22.29 18.79
C ARG A 61 14.81 -22.78 18.47
N ALA A 62 15.19 -22.78 17.18
CA ALA A 62 16.55 -23.13 16.77
C ALA A 62 17.58 -22.19 17.41
N ALA A 63 17.29 -20.90 17.43
CA ALA A 63 18.12 -19.89 18.08
C ALA A 63 18.32 -20.20 19.57
N ALA A 64 17.24 -20.52 20.29
CA ALA A 64 17.29 -20.91 21.70
C ALA A 64 18.13 -22.19 21.92
N SER A 65 17.91 -23.23 21.11
CA SER A 65 18.68 -24.49 21.19
C SER A 65 20.17 -24.27 20.96
N LEU A 66 20.54 -23.48 19.94
CA LEU A 66 21.93 -23.16 19.65
C LEU A 66 22.59 -22.37 20.79
N LYS A 67 21.86 -21.43 21.40
CA LYS A 67 22.32 -20.65 22.54
C LYS A 67 22.57 -21.53 23.77
N THR A 68 21.64 -22.44 24.08
CA THR A 68 21.80 -23.43 25.17
C THR A 68 23.00 -24.34 24.93
N ALA A 69 23.30 -24.68 23.68
CA ALA A 69 24.47 -25.46 23.30
C ALA A 69 25.78 -24.64 23.23
N GLY A 70 25.77 -23.35 23.58
CA GLY A 70 26.96 -22.49 23.63
C GLY A 70 27.39 -21.89 22.29
N PHE A 71 26.59 -22.01 21.23
CA PHE A 71 26.89 -21.43 19.93
C PHE A 71 26.46 -19.96 19.86
N SER A 72 27.37 -19.07 19.46
CA SER A 72 27.09 -17.64 19.23
C SER A 72 26.00 -17.40 18.18
N LEU A 73 25.88 -18.32 17.20
CA LEU A 73 24.85 -18.30 16.16
C LEU A 73 23.42 -18.18 16.72
N GLY A 74 23.17 -18.69 17.93
CA GLY A 74 21.85 -18.54 18.57
C GLY A 74 21.45 -17.08 18.77
N GLY A 75 22.37 -16.23 19.25
CA GLY A 75 22.11 -14.79 19.41
C GLY A 75 21.94 -14.06 18.06
N GLU A 76 22.71 -14.45 17.05
CA GLU A 76 22.59 -13.88 15.70
C GLU A 76 21.24 -14.21 15.05
N LEU A 77 20.72 -15.43 15.26
CA LEU A 77 19.38 -15.81 14.78
C LEU A 77 18.26 -15.05 15.50
N GLU A 78 18.36 -14.81 16.81
CA GLU A 78 17.40 -13.96 17.54
C GLU A 78 17.36 -12.54 16.95
N THR A 79 18.54 -11.94 16.74
CA THR A 79 18.67 -10.63 16.09
C THR A 79 18.05 -10.64 14.70
N THR A 80 18.34 -11.67 13.91
CA THR A 80 17.80 -11.83 12.55
C THR A 80 16.27 -11.89 12.55
N VAL A 81 15.67 -12.68 13.45
CA VAL A 81 14.20 -12.75 13.60
C VAL A 81 13.61 -11.40 14.01
N SER A 82 14.26 -10.68 14.91
CA SER A 82 13.83 -9.33 15.34
C SER A 82 13.83 -8.32 14.19
N VAL A 83 14.91 -8.30 13.41
CA VAL A 83 15.06 -7.43 12.24
C VAL A 83 14.03 -7.79 11.17
N TRP A 84 13.89 -9.08 10.84
CA TRP A 84 12.89 -9.56 9.89
C TRP A 84 11.47 -9.15 10.29
N THR A 85 11.10 -9.40 11.54
CA THR A 85 9.77 -9.06 12.07
C THR A 85 9.49 -7.57 11.94
N SER A 86 10.49 -6.74 12.21
CA SER A 86 10.37 -5.29 12.08
C SER A 86 10.17 -4.86 10.62
N GLN A 87 10.96 -5.40 9.69
CA GLN A 87 10.84 -5.09 8.27
C GLN A 87 9.51 -5.55 7.67
N VAL A 88 9.04 -6.76 8.00
CA VAL A 88 7.74 -7.27 7.56
C VAL A 88 6.61 -6.37 8.06
N LYS A 89 6.65 -5.94 9.33
CA LYS A 89 5.68 -4.99 9.88
C LYS A 89 5.70 -3.66 9.13
N THR A 90 6.86 -3.14 8.78
CA THR A 90 6.98 -1.90 7.98
C THR A 90 6.32 -2.06 6.61
N VAL A 91 6.59 -3.17 5.90
CA VAL A 91 5.98 -3.42 4.57
C VAL A 91 4.47 -3.62 4.68
N LEU A 92 3.99 -4.34 5.70
CA LEU A 92 2.56 -4.48 5.97
C LEU A 92 1.89 -3.11 6.18
N GLN A 93 2.49 -2.24 7.01
CA GLN A 93 1.96 -0.89 7.22
C GLN A 93 1.97 -0.06 5.93
N ALA A 94 3.00 -0.18 5.10
CA ALA A 94 3.04 0.49 3.80
C ALA A 94 1.91 0.00 2.86
N CYS A 95 1.68 -1.31 2.78
CA CYS A 95 0.60 -1.88 1.97
C CYS A 95 -0.78 -1.43 2.47
N ALA A 96 -1.00 -1.47 3.79
CA ALA A 96 -2.23 -0.98 4.40
C ALA A 96 -2.44 0.52 4.14
N HIS A 97 -1.38 1.32 4.26
CA HIS A 97 -1.45 2.76 4.00
C HIS A 97 -1.81 3.05 2.53
N ILE A 98 -1.18 2.37 1.56
CA ILE A 98 -1.49 2.53 0.13
C ILE A 98 -2.94 2.15 -0.14
N SER A 99 -3.36 0.98 0.33
CA SER A 99 -4.71 0.47 0.10
C SER A 99 -5.78 1.42 0.68
N ASN A 100 -5.60 1.84 1.94
CA ASN A 100 -6.52 2.77 2.60
C ASN A 100 -6.54 4.14 1.92
N HIS A 101 -5.37 4.65 1.50
CA HIS A 101 -5.28 5.95 0.86
C HIS A 101 -6.02 5.97 -0.48
N LEU A 102 -5.83 4.93 -1.31
CA LEU A 102 -6.47 4.85 -2.62
C LEU A 102 -7.99 4.59 -2.51
N ASP A 103 -8.43 3.80 -1.54
CA ASP A 103 -9.86 3.63 -1.23
C ASP A 103 -10.50 4.96 -0.79
N TYR A 104 -9.81 5.73 0.06
CA TYR A 104 -10.25 7.07 0.45
C TYR A 104 -10.34 8.01 -0.75
N SER A 105 -9.28 8.13 -1.56
CA SER A 105 -9.29 9.01 -2.74
C SER A 105 -10.41 8.65 -3.72
N LYS A 106 -10.65 7.36 -3.94
CA LYS A 106 -11.77 6.90 -4.79
C LYS A 106 -13.13 7.34 -4.25
N LYS A 107 -13.35 7.21 -2.94
CA LYS A 107 -14.60 7.64 -2.30
C LYS A 107 -14.78 9.15 -2.32
N ALA A 108 -13.70 9.90 -2.09
CA ALA A 108 -13.72 11.36 -2.13
C ALA A 108 -14.10 11.87 -3.53
N HIS A 109 -13.45 11.37 -4.58
CA HIS A 109 -13.78 11.75 -5.96
C HIS A 109 -15.21 11.39 -6.35
N ALA A 110 -15.71 10.21 -5.96
CA ALA A 110 -17.10 9.85 -6.21
C ALA A 110 -18.09 10.81 -5.52
N ALA A 111 -17.80 11.23 -4.29
CA ALA A 111 -18.62 12.22 -3.58
C ALA A 111 -18.58 13.61 -4.24
N ASP A 112 -17.41 14.03 -4.74
CA ASP A 112 -17.27 15.27 -5.50
C ASP A 112 -18.07 15.22 -6.81
N ASP A 113 -18.01 14.11 -7.55
CA ASP A 113 -18.79 13.90 -8.78
C ASP A 113 -20.30 13.97 -8.52
N GLU A 114 -20.77 13.37 -7.42
CA GLU A 114 -22.17 13.46 -6.99
C GLU A 114 -22.57 14.90 -6.65
N ALA A 115 -21.72 15.64 -5.94
CA ALA A 115 -21.98 17.03 -5.58
C ALA A 115 -22.03 17.94 -6.82
N ILE A 116 -21.11 17.76 -7.78
CA ILE A 116 -21.10 18.50 -9.05
C ILE A 116 -22.36 18.18 -9.87
N ALA A 117 -22.69 16.90 -10.01
CA ALA A 117 -23.89 16.46 -10.73
C ALA A 117 -25.18 17.03 -10.12
N ALA A 118 -25.24 17.17 -8.79
CA ALA A 118 -26.37 17.81 -8.11
C ALA A 118 -26.44 19.33 -8.36
N SER A 119 -25.28 19.99 -8.57
CA SER A 119 -25.20 21.45 -8.74
C SER A 119 -25.65 21.93 -10.14
N LEU A 120 -25.41 21.14 -11.19
CA LEU A 120 -25.77 21.47 -12.56
C LEU A 120 -26.90 20.56 -13.04
N ARG A 121 -28.07 21.15 -13.33
CA ARG A 121 -29.27 20.40 -13.73
C ARG A 121 -29.73 20.77 -15.14
N ASN A 122 -30.14 19.76 -15.90
CA ASN A 122 -30.83 19.92 -17.16
C ASN A 122 -32.20 20.59 -16.95
N ARG A 123 -32.78 21.04 -18.06
CA ARG A 123 -34.10 21.70 -18.07
C ARG A 123 -35.25 20.78 -17.59
N ASP A 124 -35.08 19.47 -17.73
CA ASP A 124 -35.98 18.43 -17.23
C ASP A 124 -35.74 18.09 -15.75
N GLY A 125 -34.76 18.72 -15.11
CA GLY A 125 -34.37 18.47 -13.75
C GLY A 125 -33.49 17.24 -13.55
N SER A 126 -32.96 16.61 -14.59
CA SER A 126 -31.91 15.59 -14.41
C SER A 126 -30.57 16.26 -14.03
N ALA A 127 -29.70 15.54 -13.31
CA ALA A 127 -28.32 15.97 -13.12
C ALA A 127 -27.56 15.98 -14.46
N VAL A 128 -26.67 16.95 -14.65
CA VAL A 128 -25.71 16.99 -15.77
C VAL A 128 -24.43 16.29 -15.34
N SER A 129 -23.94 15.33 -16.13
CA SER A 129 -22.70 14.63 -15.82
C SER A 129 -21.47 15.51 -16.00
N VAL A 130 -20.43 15.29 -15.20
CA VAL A 130 -19.16 16.03 -15.26
C VAL A 130 -18.53 15.97 -16.65
N SER A 131 -18.61 14.82 -17.33
CA SER A 131 -18.15 14.62 -18.71
C SER A 131 -18.83 15.50 -19.76
N ARG A 132 -19.98 16.10 -19.44
CA ARG A 132 -20.75 16.99 -20.34
C ARG A 132 -20.39 18.46 -20.12
N ILE A 133 -19.70 18.80 -19.03
CA ILE A 133 -19.39 20.20 -18.67
C ILE A 133 -18.49 20.87 -19.72
N ASP A 134 -17.61 20.11 -20.37
CA ASP A 134 -16.76 20.59 -21.47
C ASP A 134 -17.56 21.13 -22.67
N GLU A 135 -18.82 20.71 -22.86
CA GLU A 135 -19.69 21.25 -23.91
C GLU A 135 -20.10 22.72 -23.63
N TYR A 136 -20.01 23.17 -22.37
CA TYR A 136 -20.43 24.50 -21.92
C TYR A 136 -19.27 25.49 -21.76
N LEU A 137 -18.03 25.01 -21.67
CA LEU A 137 -16.83 25.84 -21.56
C LEU A 137 -16.24 26.07 -22.96
N LYS A 138 -16.70 27.15 -23.64
CA LYS A 138 -16.08 27.66 -24.87
C LYS A 138 -15.00 28.69 -24.57
#